data_AF-A0A537X5C6-F1
#
_entry.id   AF-A0A537X5C6-F1
#
_cell.length_a   1.000
_cell.length_b   1.000
_cell.length_c   1.000
_cell.angle_alpha   90.00
_cell.angle_beta   90.00
_cell.angle_gamma   90.00
#
_symmetry.space_group_name_H-M   'P 1'
#
loop_
_entity.id
_entity.type
_entity.pdbx_description
1 polymer ?
#
loop_
_entity_poly.entity_id
_entity_poly.type
_entity_poly.pdbx_seq_one_letter_code
_entity_poly.pdbx_strand_id
1 'polypeptide(L)'
;MRRVARVLLYAGCAAVVLGLGKYHAARIGHYDYTGSSRFAWSFAYIALLALTAYGLGLPDLARSRRTAAISALGSTAGAAVGVSLLQLVVGSSLLPRFVVLGTP
;
A
#
# COMPACT_ATOMS: atom_id res chain seq x y z
N MET A 1 -14.54 -13.91 15.81
CA MET A 1 -13.21 -13.43 15.37
C MET A 1 -13.19 -12.68 14.03
N ARG A 2 -14.08 -12.94 13.05
CA ARG A 2 -14.06 -12.27 11.73
C ARG A 2 -14.09 -10.73 11.76
N ARG A 3 -14.89 -10.12 12.64
CA ARG A 3 -14.93 -8.65 12.82
C ARG A 3 -13.59 -8.09 13.28
N VAL A 4 -12.95 -8.75 14.24
CA VAL A 4 -11.62 -8.37 14.75
C VAL A 4 -10.57 -8.51 13.64
N ALA A 5 -10.59 -9.61 12.88
CA ALA A 5 -9.65 -9.79 11.76
C ALA A 5 -9.81 -8.70 10.68
N ARG A 6 -11.04 -8.27 10.39
CA ARG A 6 -11.31 -7.19 9.44
C ARG A 6 -10.80 -5.84 9.94
N VAL A 7 -11.05 -5.52 11.21
CA VAL A 7 -10.50 -4.31 11.84
C VAL A 7 -8.97 -4.36 11.84
N LEU A 8 -8.38 -5.48 12.25
CA LEU A 8 -6.92 -5.66 12.28
C LEU A 8 -6.29 -5.55 10.89
N LEU A 9 -6.95 -6.05 9.84
CA LEU A 9 -6.46 -5.92 8.46
C LEU A 9 -6.38 -4.44 8.06
N TYR A 10 -7.49 -3.70 8.14
CA TYR A 10 -7.52 -2.32 7.68
C TYR A 10 -6.74 -1.37 8.59
N ALA A 11 -6.88 -1.52 9.90
CA ALA A 11 -6.11 -0.73 10.87
C ALA A 11 -4.62 -1.06 10.79
N GLY A 12 -4.26 -2.33 10.58
CA GLY A 12 -2.87 -2.76 10.38
C GLY A 12 -2.26 -2.18 9.12
N CYS A 13 -2.96 -2.25 7.97
CA CYS A 13 -2.52 -1.60 6.75
C CYS A 13 -2.30 -0.09 6.95
N ALA A 14 -3.26 0.61 7.56
CA ALA A 14 -3.15 2.04 7.82
C ALA A 14 -1.99 2.36 8.78
N ALA A 15 -1.87 1.64 9.89
CA ALA A 15 -0.82 1.85 10.88
C ALA A 15 0.58 1.63 10.29
N VAL A 16 0.76 0.56 9.51
CA VAL A 16 2.06 0.25 8.89
C VAL A 16 2.42 1.31 7.84
N VAL A 17 1.50 1.66 6.92
CA VAL A 17 1.79 2.63 5.86
C VAL A 17 2.07 4.01 6.45
N LEU A 18 1.20 4.51 7.33
CA LEU A 18 1.35 5.84 7.93
C LEU A 18 2.54 5.89 8.89
N GLY A 19 2.75 4.83 9.68
CA GLY A 19 3.85 4.74 10.63
C GLY A 19 5.21 4.70 9.93
N LEU A 20 5.37 3.82 8.93
CA LEU A 20 6.62 3.77 8.15
C LEU A 20 6.81 5.04 7.31
N GLY A 21 5.74 5.60 6.75
CA GLY A 21 5.79 6.87 6.02
C GLY A 21 6.29 8.03 6.88
N LYS A 22 5.73 8.18 8.08
CA LYS A 22 6.16 9.21 9.04
C LYS A 22 7.60 8.96 9.52
N TYR A 23 7.95 7.71 9.81
CA TYR A 23 9.31 7.35 10.23
C TYR A 23 10.33 7.68 9.15
N HIS A 24 10.08 7.27 7.90
CA HIS A 24 10.93 7.56 6.76
C HIS A 24 11.10 9.07 6.55
N ALA A 25 10.00 9.83 6.57
CA ALA A 25 10.06 11.28 6.42
C ALA A 25 10.88 11.96 7.53
N ALA A 26 10.73 11.50 8.78
CA ALA A 26 11.43 12.09 9.92
C ALA A 26 12.91 11.70 10.01
N ARG A 27 13.28 10.49 9.58
CA ARG A 27 14.61 9.91 9.84
C ARG A 27 15.49 9.75 8.60
N ILE A 28 14.91 9.77 7.41
CA ILE A 28 15.62 9.48 6.16
C ILE A 28 15.45 10.65 5.19
N GLY A 29 14.21 11.05 4.92
CA GLY A 29 13.91 12.08 3.92
C GLY A 29 14.00 13.52 4.42
N HIS A 30 13.94 13.74 5.74
CA HIS A 30 13.95 15.06 6.39
C HIS A 30 12.92 16.05 5.81
N TYR A 31 11.67 15.61 5.63
CA TYR A 31 10.58 16.45 5.16
C TYR A 31 9.32 16.31 6.05
N ASP A 32 8.40 17.28 5.98
CA ASP A 32 7.11 17.15 6.65
C ASP A 32 6.21 16.17 5.89
N TYR A 33 6.03 14.98 6.46
CA TYR A 33 5.16 13.95 5.90
C TYR A 33 3.73 14.46 5.71
N THR A 34 3.13 15.01 6.77
CA THR A 34 1.70 15.35 6.84
C THR A 34 1.35 16.60 6.04
N GLY A 35 2.30 17.54 5.89
CA GLY A 35 2.16 18.71 5.02
C GLY A 35 2.53 18.46 3.55
N SER A 36 2.77 17.21 3.13
CA SER A 36 3.19 16.89 1.76
C SER A 36 2.15 16.06 1.00
N SER A 37 2.21 16.11 -0.34
CA SER A 37 1.38 15.28 -1.22
C SER A 37 1.55 13.77 -0.99
N ARG A 38 2.67 13.34 -0.39
CA ARG A 38 2.93 11.93 -0.04
C ARG A 38 1.94 11.40 1.00
N PHE A 39 1.43 12.27 1.87
CA PHE A 39 0.41 11.88 2.84
C PHE A 39 -0.89 11.49 2.15
N ALA A 40 -1.35 12.30 1.19
CA ALA A 40 -2.52 11.98 0.38
C ALA A 40 -2.33 10.67 -0.41
N TRP A 41 -1.16 10.49 -1.03
CA TRP A 41 -0.82 9.25 -1.73
C TRP A 41 -0.74 8.02 -0.82
N SER A 42 -0.44 8.20 0.46
CA SER A 42 -0.45 7.10 1.44
C SER A 42 -1.86 6.59 1.68
N PHE A 43 -2.88 7.46 1.71
CA PHE A 43 -4.28 7.03 1.77
C PHE A 43 -4.73 6.30 0.51
N ALA A 44 -4.32 6.79 -0.67
CA ALA A 44 -4.59 6.10 -1.93
C ALA A 44 -3.97 4.69 -1.93
N TYR A 45 -2.74 4.55 -1.43
CA TYR A 45 -2.09 3.26 -1.30
C TYR A 45 -2.78 2.32 -0.29
N ILE A 46 -3.22 2.83 0.87
CA ILE A 46 -4.01 2.06 1.84
C ILE A 46 -5.33 1.58 1.21
N ALA A 47 -6.00 2.41 0.43
CA ALA A 47 -7.23 2.05 -0.26
C ALA A 47 -6.98 0.94 -1.31
N LEU A 48 -5.89 1.02 -2.06
CA LEU A 48 -5.49 -0.03 -3.00
C LEU A 48 -5.16 -1.34 -2.29
N LEU A 49 -4.42 -1.30 -1.17
CA LEU A 49 -4.16 -2.48 -0.34
C LEU A 49 -5.46 -3.11 0.14
N ALA A 50 -6.42 -2.30 0.61
CA ALA A 50 -7.73 -2.79 1.03
C ALA A 50 -8.51 -3.43 -0.12
N LEU A 51 -8.47 -2.83 -1.32
CA LEU A 51 -9.13 -3.32 -2.51
C LEU A 51 -8.53 -4.65 -3.00
N THR A 52 -7.21 -4.74 -3.06
CA THR A 52 -6.53 -5.98 -3.50
C THR A 52 -6.62 -7.08 -2.45
N ALA A 53 -6.60 -6.72 -1.16
CA ALA A 53 -6.86 -7.65 -0.08
C ALA A 53 -8.28 -8.23 -0.19
N TYR A 54 -9.28 -7.38 -0.46
CA TYR A 54 -10.65 -7.81 -0.73
C TYR A 54 -10.71 -8.75 -1.94
N GLY A 55 -10.09 -8.39 -3.06
CA GLY A 55 -10.05 -9.21 -4.28
C GLY A 55 -9.38 -10.58 -4.08
N LEU A 56 -8.37 -10.65 -3.20
CA LEU A 56 -7.69 -11.91 -2.83
C LEU A 56 -8.34 -12.61 -1.63
N GLY A 57 -9.49 -12.13 -1.18
CA GLY A 57 -10.33 -12.76 -0.18
C GLY A 57 -9.87 -12.59 1.26
N LEU A 58 -8.99 -11.65 1.56
CA LEU A 58 -8.63 -11.33 2.93
C LEU A 58 -9.71 -10.46 3.60
N PRO A 59 -10.01 -10.68 4.89
CA PRO A 59 -9.53 -11.79 5.74
C PRO A 59 -10.43 -13.05 5.66
N ASP A 60 -11.53 -13.00 4.91
CA ASP A 60 -12.67 -13.93 5.05
C ASP A 60 -12.49 -15.32 4.40
N LEU A 61 -11.68 -15.43 3.34
CA LEU A 61 -11.45 -16.65 2.56
C LEU A 61 -10.16 -17.39 2.95
N ALA A 62 -9.30 -16.80 3.78
CA ALA A 62 -8.05 -17.43 4.20
C ALA A 62 -8.30 -18.58 5.18
N ARG A 63 -8.12 -19.82 4.72
CA ARG A 63 -8.37 -21.06 5.51
C ARG A 63 -7.16 -21.55 6.31
N SER A 64 -5.96 -21.02 6.04
CA SER A 64 -4.73 -21.37 6.73
C SER A 64 -3.77 -20.18 6.82
N ARG A 65 -2.79 -20.24 7.73
CA ARG A 65 -1.73 -19.21 7.83
C ARG A 65 -0.95 -19.04 6.53
N ARG A 66 -0.67 -20.15 5.84
CA ARG A 66 0.01 -20.14 4.54
C ARG A 66 -0.81 -19.42 3.48
N THR A 67 -2.11 -19.71 3.40
CA THR A 67 -3.02 -19.04 2.46
C THR A 67 -3.15 -17.55 2.78
N ALA A 68 -3.24 -17.19 4.06
CA ALA A 68 -3.27 -15.79 4.49
C ALA A 68 -1.99 -15.04 4.08
N ALA A 69 -0.82 -15.64 4.28
CA ALA A 69 0.45 -15.05 3.88
C ALA A 69 0.56 -14.86 2.36
N ILE A 70 0.17 -15.86 1.57
CA ILE A 70 0.19 -15.77 0.10
C ILE A 70 -0.77 -14.68 -0.39
N SER A 71 -2.01 -14.63 0.13
CA SER A 71 -2.97 -13.57 -0.23
C SER A 71 -2.48 -12.18 0.21
N ALA A 72 -1.77 -12.07 1.34
CA ALA A 72 -1.21 -10.80 1.80
C ALA A 72 -0.08 -10.32 0.88
N LEU A 73 0.83 -11.23 0.48
CA LEU A 73 1.87 -10.94 -0.50
C LEU A 73 1.26 -10.52 -1.84
N GLY A 74 0.25 -11.24 -2.31
CA GLY A 74 -0.49 -10.90 -3.52
C GLY A 74 -1.19 -9.55 -3.43
N SER A 75 -1.74 -9.20 -2.27
CA SER A 75 -2.43 -7.92 -2.05
C SER A 75 -1.44 -6.76 -2.15
N THR A 76 -0.28 -6.89 -1.51
CA THR A 76 0.82 -5.92 -1.62
C THR A 76 1.31 -5.78 -3.06
N ALA A 77 1.55 -6.91 -3.76
CA ALA A 77 1.99 -6.91 -5.16
C ALA A 77 0.95 -6.24 -6.08
N GLY A 78 -0.33 -6.59 -5.91
CA GLY A 78 -1.43 -5.99 -6.67
C GLY A 78 -1.56 -4.49 -6.40
N ALA A 79 -1.41 -4.05 -5.15
CA ALA A 79 -1.47 -2.63 -4.82
C ALA A 79 -0.29 -1.86 -5.42
N ALA A 80 0.91 -2.44 -5.41
CA ALA A 80 2.08 -1.87 -6.07
C ALA A 80 1.87 -1.74 -7.58
N VAL A 81 1.35 -2.78 -8.25
CA VAL A 81 0.98 -2.71 -9.67
C VAL A 81 -0.07 -1.62 -9.91
N GLY A 82 -1.08 -1.51 -9.05
CA GLY A 82 -2.10 -0.46 -9.13
C GLY A 82 -1.51 0.95 -9.04
N VAL A 83 -0.59 1.19 -8.08
CA VAL A 83 0.12 2.46 -7.98
C VAL A 83 0.97 2.72 -9.22
N SER A 84 1.69 1.72 -9.73
CA SER A 84 2.51 1.86 -10.94
C SER A 84 1.66 2.23 -12.16
N LEU A 85 0.48 1.62 -12.32
CA LEU A 85 -0.45 1.97 -13.39
C LEU A 85 -1.04 3.37 -13.21
N LEU A 86 -1.39 3.77 -11.98
CA LEU A 86 -1.83 5.14 -11.71
C LEU A 86 -0.74 6.16 -12.06
N GLN A 87 0.51 5.88 -11.71
CA GLN A 87 1.65 6.73 -12.07
C GLN A 87 1.87 6.78 -13.59
N LEU A 88 1.64 5.68 -14.29
CA LEU A 88 1.71 5.63 -15.76
C LEU A 88 0.63 6.51 -16.41
N VAL A 89 -0.61 6.43 -15.92
CA VAL A 89 -1.76 7.17 -16.47
C VAL A 89 -1.72 8.66 -16.13
N VAL A 90 -1.37 9.00 -14.88
CA VAL A 90 -1.27 10.40 -14.43
C VAL A 90 -0.09 11.12 -15.12
N GLY A 91 0.85 10.37 -15.69
CA GLY A 91 2.06 10.91 -16.30
C GLY A 91 3.11 11.24 -15.24
N SER A 92 4.38 11.08 -15.61
CA SER A 92 5.60 11.16 -14.79
C SER A 92 5.90 12.54 -14.17
N SER A 93 4.91 13.41 -13.96
CA SER A 93 5.09 14.79 -13.52
C SER A 93 5.46 14.94 -12.04
N LEU A 94 5.54 13.86 -11.24
CA LEU A 94 5.81 13.95 -9.80
C LEU A 94 7.11 13.28 -9.32
N LEU A 95 7.72 12.34 -10.05
CA LEU A 95 9.02 11.73 -9.67
C LEU A 95 9.87 11.32 -10.90
N PRO A 96 11.21 11.45 -10.83
CA PRO A 96 12.12 11.01 -11.89
C PRO A 96 11.96 9.51 -12.22
N ARG A 97 11.89 9.25 -13.53
CA ARG A 97 11.82 8.00 -14.34
C ARG A 97 12.50 6.69 -13.90
N PHE A 98 13.06 6.57 -12.69
CA PHE A 98 13.73 5.34 -12.21
C PHE A 98 12.79 4.22 -11.74
N VAL A 99 11.47 4.42 -11.80
CA VAL A 99 10.48 3.49 -11.21
C VAL A 99 9.68 2.74 -12.29
N VAL A 100 9.89 3.05 -13.57
CA VAL A 100 9.27 2.33 -14.68
C VAL A 100 10.17 1.14 -15.05
N LEU A 101 9.65 -0.09 -14.94
CA LEU A 101 10.26 -1.26 -15.55
C LEU A 101 10.47 -1.00 -17.05
N GLY A 102 11.73 -0.84 -17.48
CA GLY A 102 12.10 -0.69 -18.88
C GLY A 102 12.45 0.73 -19.36
N THR A 103 13.02 1.59 -18.50
CA THR A 103 13.73 2.79 -18.99
C THR A 103 15.23 2.61 -18.72
N PRO A 104 16.13 2.90 -19.69
CA PRO A 104 17.58 2.78 -19.48
C PRO A 104 18.11 3.72 -18.39
#